data_AF-A0A284VL87-F1
#
_entry.id   AF-A0A284VL87-F1
#
_cell.length_a   1.000
_cell.length_b   1.000
_cell.length_c   1.000
_cell.angle_alpha   90.00
_cell.angle_beta   90.00
_cell.angle_gamma   90.00
#
_symmetry.space_group_name_H-M   'P 1'
#
loop_
_entity.id
_entity.type
_entity.pdbx_description
1 polymer ?
#
loop_
_entity_poly.entity_id
_entity_poly.type
_entity_poly.pdbx_seq_one_letter_code
_entity_poly.pdbx_strand_id
1 'polypeptide(L)'
;MEKSSVELTHEFFDQWLKTYESTYGRLVEVPAMGPMRERSEKMVRSFSVSVNLYTAWMESLVNFQHIFMEAMRRMRKKMTTEMEVEIRPEMYKDFYQLWIETYSETFKEFLKSGHFSSDMGRLTSYFVDFQKSNRELVEENVLKPVNLPTRTEIDEMNRELYTLKKTAKNLTRDMDSLKRTMQEFTELASQVKEPSEERS
;
A
#
# COMPACT_ATOMS: atom_id res chain seq x y z
N MET A 1 -15.72 -34.37 -23.20
CA MET A 1 -16.07 -33.15 -22.45
C MET A 1 -14.88 -32.22 -22.57
N GLU A 2 -15.07 -31.12 -23.29
CA GLU A 2 -14.06 -30.08 -23.47
C GLU A 2 -13.91 -29.34 -22.14
N LYS A 3 -12.70 -29.35 -21.56
CA LYS A 3 -12.42 -28.66 -20.27
C LYS A 3 -12.79 -27.18 -20.43
N SER A 4 -13.43 -26.59 -19.41
CA SER A 4 -13.81 -25.18 -19.50
C SER A 4 -12.56 -24.30 -19.59
N SER A 5 -12.65 -23.12 -20.22
CA SER A 5 -11.52 -22.20 -20.36
C SER A 5 -10.88 -21.80 -19.02
N VAL A 6 -11.67 -21.82 -17.94
CA VAL A 6 -11.22 -21.55 -16.58
C VAL A 6 -10.37 -22.70 -16.02
N GLU A 7 -10.80 -23.94 -16.24
CA GLU A 7 -10.03 -25.13 -15.81
C GLU A 7 -8.70 -25.23 -16.57
N LEU A 8 -8.70 -24.91 -17.86
CA LEU A 8 -7.48 -24.86 -18.67
C LEU A 8 -6.51 -23.77 -18.20
N THR A 9 -7.03 -22.63 -17.75
CA THR A 9 -6.22 -21.53 -17.21
C THR A 9 -5.60 -21.90 -15.86
N HIS A 10 -6.37 -22.57 -15.00
CA HIS A 10 -5.89 -23.05 -13.70
C HIS A 10 -4.80 -24.12 -13.87
N GLU A 11 -5.02 -25.08 -14.76
CA GLU A 11 -4.08 -26.18 -15.02
C GLU A 11 -2.78 -25.67 -15.66
N PHE A 12 -2.87 -24.70 -16.58
CA PHE A 12 -1.71 -24.01 -17.12
C PHE A 12 -0.92 -23.27 -16.03
N PHE A 13 -1.61 -22.57 -15.13
CA PHE A 13 -0.97 -21.81 -14.05
C PHE A 13 -0.27 -22.74 -13.04
N ASP A 14 -0.93 -23.81 -12.63
CA ASP A 14 -0.34 -24.83 -11.74
C ASP A 14 0.93 -25.45 -12.35
N GLN A 15 0.88 -25.74 -13.65
CA GLN A 15 2.00 -26.35 -14.36
C GLN A 15 3.15 -25.35 -14.57
N TRP A 16 2.83 -24.08 -14.82
CA TRP A 16 3.82 -22.99 -14.85
C TRP A 16 4.47 -22.78 -13.49
N LEU A 17 3.68 -22.77 -12.40
CA LEU A 17 4.17 -22.59 -11.03
C LEU A 17 5.10 -23.75 -10.62
N LYS A 18 4.71 -25.01 -10.88
CA LYS A 18 5.56 -26.19 -10.65
C LYS A 18 6.86 -26.13 -11.46
N THR A 19 6.77 -25.71 -12.72
CA THR A 19 7.96 -25.61 -13.58
C THR A 19 8.88 -24.50 -13.07
N TYR A 20 8.32 -23.35 -12.68
CA TYR A 20 9.02 -22.24 -12.06
C TYR A 20 9.74 -22.66 -10.77
N GLU A 21 9.03 -23.28 -9.82
CA GLU A 21 9.60 -23.77 -8.55
C GLU A 21 10.73 -24.80 -8.80
N SER A 22 10.55 -25.68 -9.79
CA SER A 22 11.54 -26.73 -10.09
C SER A 22 12.75 -26.25 -10.90
N THR A 23 12.72 -25.11 -11.59
CA THR A 23 13.84 -24.67 -12.44
C THR A 23 14.44 -23.37 -11.93
N TYR A 24 13.70 -22.27 -12.06
CA TYR A 24 14.17 -20.95 -11.67
C TYR A 24 14.18 -20.76 -10.15
N GLY A 25 13.24 -21.36 -9.41
CA GLY A 25 13.21 -21.32 -7.95
C GLY A 25 14.51 -21.81 -7.31
N ARG A 26 15.10 -22.89 -7.84
CA ARG A 26 16.37 -23.47 -7.36
C ARG A 26 17.62 -22.66 -7.76
N LEU A 27 17.59 -21.97 -8.90
CA LEU A 27 18.70 -21.10 -9.35
C LEU A 27 18.72 -19.76 -8.61
N VAL A 28 17.53 -19.25 -8.24
CA VAL A 28 17.33 -18.09 -7.37
C VAL A 28 17.88 -18.35 -5.94
N GLU A 29 17.91 -19.61 -5.50
CA GLU A 29 18.48 -20.05 -4.21
C GLU A 29 20.02 -20.21 -4.22
N VAL A 30 20.70 -20.18 -5.36
CA VAL A 30 22.17 -20.30 -5.39
C VAL A 30 22.78 -18.96 -4.94
N PRO A 31 23.45 -18.90 -3.77
CA PRO A 31 24.01 -17.65 -3.28
C PRO A 31 25.15 -17.20 -4.20
N ALA A 32 25.05 -16.01 -4.77
CA ALA A 32 26.15 -15.40 -5.51
C ALA A 32 27.35 -15.20 -4.56
N MET A 33 28.54 -15.65 -4.96
CA MET A 33 29.77 -15.48 -4.16
C MET A 33 30.44 -14.11 -4.46
N GLY A 34 30.99 -13.45 -3.44
CA GLY A 34 31.75 -12.20 -3.58
C GLY A 34 30.91 -10.90 -3.58
N PRO A 35 31.41 -9.78 -4.14
CA PRO A 35 30.77 -8.46 -4.11
C PRO A 35 29.36 -8.38 -4.71
N MET A 36 28.97 -9.38 -5.50
CA MET A 36 27.64 -9.49 -6.13
C MET A 36 26.58 -10.14 -5.24
N ARG A 37 26.96 -10.67 -4.06
CA ARG A 37 26.04 -11.37 -3.15
C ARG A 37 24.85 -10.52 -2.72
N GLU A 38 25.12 -9.30 -2.22
CA GLU A 38 24.08 -8.40 -1.73
C GLU A 38 23.07 -8.03 -2.82
N ARG A 39 23.58 -7.74 -4.02
CA ARG A 39 22.74 -7.40 -5.18
C ARG A 39 21.87 -8.59 -5.62
N SER A 40 22.43 -9.79 -5.61
CA SER A 40 21.70 -11.03 -5.92
C SER A 40 20.60 -11.28 -4.89
N GLU A 41 20.90 -11.18 -3.60
CA GLU A 41 19.92 -11.37 -2.53
C GLU A 41 18.76 -10.36 -2.59
N LYS A 42 19.06 -9.09 -2.90
CA LYS A 42 18.02 -8.06 -3.12
C LYS A 42 17.14 -8.40 -4.33
N MET A 43 17.73 -8.89 -5.42
CA MET A 43 16.99 -9.28 -6.62
C MET A 43 16.07 -10.48 -6.36
N VAL A 44 16.59 -11.52 -5.70
CA VAL A 44 15.83 -12.70 -5.26
C VAL A 44 14.66 -12.30 -4.36
N ARG A 45 14.92 -11.42 -3.38
CA ARG A 45 13.87 -10.89 -2.50
C ARG A 45 12.81 -10.12 -3.27
N SER A 46 13.20 -9.25 -4.19
CA SER A 46 12.26 -8.47 -4.99
C SER A 46 11.39 -9.36 -5.89
N PHE A 47 11.98 -10.42 -6.44
CA PHE A 47 11.23 -11.42 -7.18
C PHE A 47 10.18 -12.11 -6.30
N SER A 48 10.56 -12.56 -5.10
CA SER A 48 9.61 -13.16 -4.15
C SER A 48 8.47 -12.22 -3.77
N VAL A 49 8.76 -10.95 -3.51
CA VAL A 49 7.75 -9.93 -3.23
C VAL A 49 6.78 -9.75 -4.41
N SER A 50 7.31 -9.76 -5.64
CA SER A 50 6.51 -9.65 -6.87
C SER A 50 5.58 -10.84 -7.06
N VAL A 51 6.08 -12.06 -6.81
CA VAL A 51 5.25 -13.28 -6.84
C VAL A 51 4.14 -13.21 -5.80
N ASN A 52 4.44 -12.82 -4.56
CA ASN A 52 3.42 -12.71 -3.52
C ASN A 52 2.30 -11.74 -3.90
N LEU A 53 2.64 -10.57 -4.45
CA LEU A 53 1.66 -9.61 -4.95
C LEU A 53 0.82 -10.22 -6.08
N TYR A 54 1.47 -10.86 -7.07
CA TYR A 54 0.76 -11.45 -8.20
C TYR A 54 -0.18 -12.59 -7.76
N THR A 55 0.27 -13.46 -6.85
CA THR A 55 -0.57 -14.53 -6.28
C THR A 55 -1.77 -13.95 -5.56
N ALA A 56 -1.58 -12.97 -4.67
CA ALA A 56 -2.70 -12.33 -3.97
C ALA A 56 -3.66 -11.63 -4.93
N TRP A 57 -3.14 -10.99 -5.99
CA TRP A 57 -3.98 -10.39 -7.02
C TRP A 57 -4.84 -11.43 -7.76
N MET A 58 -4.24 -12.56 -8.13
CA MET A 58 -4.97 -13.65 -8.81
C MET A 58 -6.03 -14.28 -7.89
N GLU A 59 -5.71 -14.48 -6.61
CA GLU A 59 -6.68 -14.97 -5.62
C GLU A 59 -7.87 -14.01 -5.48
N SER A 60 -7.62 -12.70 -5.39
CA SER A 60 -8.69 -11.69 -5.37
C SER A 60 -9.53 -11.71 -6.65
N LEU A 61 -8.90 -11.85 -7.81
CA LEU A 61 -9.62 -11.96 -9.09
C LEU A 61 -10.54 -13.18 -9.12
N VAL A 62 -10.05 -14.35 -8.66
CA VAL A 62 -10.84 -15.57 -8.56
C VAL A 62 -12.02 -15.38 -7.59
N ASN A 63 -11.80 -14.74 -6.44
CA ASN A 63 -12.88 -14.42 -5.50
C ASN A 63 -13.97 -13.58 -6.16
N PHE A 64 -13.61 -12.54 -6.91
CA PHE A 64 -14.58 -11.70 -7.62
C PHE A 64 -15.33 -12.47 -8.72
N GLN A 65 -14.63 -13.32 -9.49
CA GLN A 65 -15.27 -14.18 -10.50
C GLN A 65 -16.26 -15.15 -9.86
N HIS A 66 -15.91 -15.75 -8.72
CA HIS A 66 -16.81 -16.63 -7.99
C HIS A 66 -18.11 -15.91 -7.58
N ILE A 67 -18.00 -14.69 -7.05
CA ILE A 67 -19.16 -13.88 -6.64
C ILE A 67 -20.01 -13.44 -7.83
N PHE A 68 -19.38 -13.11 -8.96
CA PHE A 68 -20.10 -12.84 -10.20
C PHE A 68 -20.92 -14.05 -10.65
N MET A 69 -20.32 -15.24 -10.61
CA MET A 69 -20.99 -16.51 -10.96
C MET A 69 -22.13 -16.84 -9.99
N GLU A 70 -21.94 -16.58 -8.69
CA GLU A 70 -22.98 -16.75 -7.69
C GLU A 70 -24.16 -15.78 -7.91
N ALA A 71 -23.89 -14.51 -8.23
CA ALA A 71 -24.91 -13.53 -8.59
C ALA A 71 -25.70 -13.98 -9.84
N MET A 72 -25.02 -14.46 -10.88
CA MET A 72 -25.65 -15.06 -12.07
C MET A 72 -26.55 -16.24 -11.71
N ARG A 73 -26.09 -17.13 -10.84
CA ARG A 73 -26.85 -18.32 -10.41
C ARG A 73 -28.10 -17.91 -9.64
N ARG A 74 -27.98 -16.97 -8.69
CA ARG A 74 -29.12 -16.43 -7.92
C ARG A 74 -30.14 -15.76 -8.84
N MET A 75 -29.67 -14.94 -9.79
CA MET A 75 -30.54 -14.27 -10.76
C MET A 75 -31.32 -15.28 -11.60
N ARG A 76 -30.65 -16.30 -12.14
CA ARG A 76 -31.31 -17.35 -12.92
C ARG A 76 -32.39 -18.06 -12.12
N LYS A 77 -32.12 -18.37 -10.85
CA LYS A 77 -33.09 -19.01 -9.95
C LYS A 77 -34.31 -18.12 -9.69
N LYS A 78 -34.12 -16.83 -9.42
CA LYS A 78 -35.23 -15.89 -9.25
C LYS A 78 -36.03 -15.76 -10.54
N MET A 79 -35.38 -15.61 -11.69
CA MET A 79 -36.03 -15.54 -12.99
C MET A 79 -36.93 -16.76 -13.27
N THR A 80 -36.47 -17.99 -13.01
CA THR A 80 -37.27 -19.21 -13.22
C THR A 80 -38.42 -19.37 -12.22
N THR A 81 -38.39 -18.66 -11.09
CA THR A 81 -39.40 -18.76 -10.03
C THR A 81 -40.43 -17.63 -10.10
N GLU A 82 -40.02 -16.45 -10.56
CA GLU A 82 -40.78 -15.20 -10.46
C GLU A 82 -41.28 -14.69 -11.83
N MET A 83 -40.77 -15.19 -12.96
CA MET A 83 -41.15 -14.72 -14.30
C MET A 83 -41.73 -15.86 -15.15
N GLU A 84 -42.87 -15.61 -15.81
CA GLU A 84 -43.38 -16.48 -16.86
C GLU A 84 -42.43 -16.49 -18.07
N VAL A 85 -42.37 -17.63 -18.78
CA VAL A 85 -41.43 -17.92 -19.87
C VAL A 85 -41.64 -17.02 -21.10
N GLU A 86 -42.77 -16.32 -21.19
CA GLU A 86 -43.11 -15.51 -22.36
C GLU A 86 -42.49 -14.10 -22.28
N ILE A 87 -41.49 -13.85 -23.13
CA ILE A 87 -40.75 -12.59 -23.18
C ILE A 87 -41.60 -11.55 -23.91
N ARG A 88 -42.17 -10.60 -23.15
CA ARG A 88 -42.83 -9.41 -23.70
C ARG A 88 -41.93 -8.17 -23.57
N PRO A 89 -42.06 -7.14 -24.44
CA PRO A 89 -41.25 -5.92 -24.35
C PRO A 89 -41.28 -5.25 -22.96
N GLU A 90 -42.39 -5.37 -22.25
CA GLU A 90 -42.59 -4.82 -20.90
C GLU A 90 -41.70 -5.53 -19.85
N MET A 91 -41.30 -6.78 -20.10
CA MET A 91 -40.51 -7.62 -19.20
C MET A 91 -39.02 -7.24 -19.15
N TYR A 92 -38.52 -6.46 -20.11
CA TYR A 92 -37.11 -6.05 -20.15
C TYR A 92 -36.74 -5.19 -18.93
N LYS A 93 -37.65 -4.30 -18.52
CA LYS A 93 -37.46 -3.44 -17.35
C LYS A 93 -37.41 -4.28 -16.06
N ASP A 94 -38.32 -5.24 -15.94
CA ASP A 94 -38.41 -6.11 -14.77
C ASP A 94 -37.20 -7.07 -14.69
N PHE A 95 -36.75 -7.59 -15.83
CA PHE A 95 -35.52 -8.37 -15.94
C PHE A 95 -34.28 -7.56 -15.52
N TYR A 96 -34.14 -6.33 -16.02
CA TYR A 96 -33.02 -5.46 -15.66
C TYR A 96 -33.05 -5.12 -14.16
N GLN A 97 -34.23 -4.86 -13.60
CA GLN A 97 -34.40 -4.61 -12.17
C GLN A 97 -33.97 -5.83 -11.35
N LEU A 98 -34.44 -7.03 -11.72
CA LEU A 98 -34.06 -8.27 -11.07
C LEU A 98 -32.55 -8.54 -11.16
N TRP A 99 -31.94 -8.24 -12.31
CA TRP A 99 -30.50 -8.33 -12.52
C TRP A 99 -29.74 -7.43 -11.55
N ILE A 100 -30.02 -6.13 -11.57
CA ILE A 100 -29.27 -5.14 -10.79
C ILE A 100 -29.46 -5.36 -9.29
N GLU A 101 -30.67 -5.71 -8.84
CA GLU A 101 -30.96 -6.00 -7.44
C GLU A 101 -30.20 -7.24 -6.96
N THR A 102 -30.26 -8.34 -7.71
CA THR A 102 -29.63 -9.59 -7.32
C THR A 102 -28.10 -9.47 -7.30
N TYR A 103 -27.52 -8.78 -8.28
CA TYR A 103 -26.10 -8.51 -8.30
C TYR A 103 -25.68 -7.58 -7.16
N SER A 104 -26.39 -6.47 -6.98
CA SER A 104 -26.09 -5.50 -5.92
C SER A 104 -26.14 -6.16 -4.54
N GLU A 105 -27.17 -6.96 -4.26
CA GLU A 105 -27.32 -7.73 -3.02
C GLU A 105 -26.14 -8.69 -2.81
N THR A 106 -25.84 -9.52 -3.81
CA THR A 106 -24.78 -10.53 -3.72
C THR A 106 -23.39 -9.91 -3.54
N PHE A 107 -23.08 -8.84 -4.29
CA PHE A 107 -21.82 -8.12 -4.13
C PHE A 107 -21.74 -7.38 -2.79
N LYS A 108 -22.85 -6.81 -2.30
CA LYS A 108 -22.89 -6.14 -1.00
C LYS A 108 -22.66 -7.11 0.16
N GLU A 109 -23.19 -8.33 0.08
CA GLU A 109 -22.88 -9.41 1.04
C GLU A 109 -21.38 -9.74 1.02
N PHE A 110 -20.80 -9.94 -0.17
CA PHE A 110 -19.39 -10.24 -0.32
C PHE A 110 -18.48 -9.13 0.20
N LEU A 111 -18.74 -7.87 -0.15
CA LEU A 111 -17.93 -6.73 0.30
C LEU A 111 -17.98 -6.51 1.81
N LYS A 112 -19.06 -6.95 2.48
CA LYS A 112 -19.18 -6.95 3.95
C LYS A 112 -18.52 -8.15 4.62
N SER A 113 -18.08 -9.15 3.84
CA SER A 113 -17.51 -10.36 4.40
C SER A 113 -16.13 -10.11 5.00
N GLY A 114 -15.82 -10.86 6.08
CA GLY A 114 -14.48 -10.88 6.65
C GLY A 114 -13.44 -11.43 5.67
N HIS A 115 -13.85 -12.35 4.79
CA HIS A 115 -13.00 -12.90 3.72
C HIS A 115 -12.51 -11.81 2.78
N PHE A 116 -13.42 -10.97 2.25
CA PHE A 116 -13.04 -9.85 1.38
C PHE A 116 -12.09 -8.87 2.07
N SER A 117 -12.38 -8.53 3.34
CA SER A 117 -11.54 -7.60 4.10
C SER A 117 -10.13 -8.17 4.33
N SER A 118 -10.04 -9.46 4.64
CA SER A 118 -8.76 -10.16 4.81
C SER A 118 -7.97 -10.25 3.51
N ASP A 119 -8.64 -10.62 2.42
CA ASP A 119 -8.04 -10.74 1.09
C ASP A 119 -7.48 -9.40 0.60
N MET A 120 -8.29 -8.34 0.69
CA MET A 120 -7.88 -6.99 0.31
C MET A 120 -6.77 -6.42 1.21
N GLY A 121 -6.81 -6.74 2.51
CA GLY A 121 -5.76 -6.36 3.45
C GLY A 121 -4.41 -7.02 3.11
N ARG A 122 -4.43 -8.30 2.75
CA ARG A 122 -3.25 -9.04 2.29
C ARG A 122 -2.73 -8.50 0.96
N LEU A 123 -3.61 -8.28 -0.02
CA LEU A 123 -3.25 -7.68 -1.31
C LEU A 123 -2.58 -6.31 -1.13
N THR A 124 -3.17 -5.46 -0.28
CA THR A 124 -2.62 -4.12 0.01
C THR A 124 -1.26 -4.21 0.69
N SER A 125 -1.09 -5.16 1.62
CA SER A 125 0.19 -5.36 2.32
C SER A 125 1.30 -5.75 1.33
N TYR A 126 1.05 -6.74 0.47
CA TYR A 126 2.02 -7.13 -0.57
C TYR A 126 2.28 -6.03 -1.59
N PHE A 127 1.27 -5.22 -1.91
CA PHE A 127 1.45 -4.07 -2.79
C PHE A 127 2.39 -3.02 -2.19
N VAL A 128 2.25 -2.71 -0.89
CA VAL A 128 3.15 -1.80 -0.19
C VAL A 128 4.58 -2.34 -0.16
N ASP A 129 4.75 -3.65 0.08
CA ASP A 129 6.07 -4.28 0.08
C ASP A 129 6.70 -4.27 -1.31
N PHE A 130 5.91 -4.50 -2.36
CA PHE A 130 6.35 -4.35 -3.75
C PHE A 130 6.77 -2.93 -4.06
N GLN A 131 6.01 -1.91 -3.64
CA GLN A 131 6.38 -0.51 -3.85
C GLN A 131 7.71 -0.15 -3.18
N LYS A 132 7.96 -0.63 -1.95
CA LYS A 132 9.24 -0.43 -1.26
C LYS A 132 10.39 -1.10 -2.01
N SER A 133 10.23 -2.39 -2.35
CA SER A 133 11.25 -3.14 -3.08
C SER A 133 11.55 -2.54 -4.45
N ASN A 134 10.53 -2.12 -5.18
CA ASN A 134 10.69 -1.48 -6.48
C ASN A 134 11.38 -0.11 -6.37
N ARG A 135 11.05 0.69 -5.34
CA ARG A 135 11.75 1.94 -5.07
C ARG A 135 13.24 1.69 -4.81
N GLU A 136 13.56 0.75 -3.92
CA GLU A 136 14.95 0.40 -3.60
C GLU A 136 15.72 -0.05 -4.86
N LEU A 137 15.12 -0.91 -5.69
CA LEU A 137 15.76 -1.36 -6.92
C LEU A 137 16.00 -0.22 -7.92
N VAL A 138 15.03 0.67 -8.11
CA VAL A 138 15.16 1.83 -9.01
C VAL A 138 16.22 2.80 -8.50
N GLU A 139 16.21 3.10 -7.20
CA GLU A 139 17.20 3.99 -6.60
C GLU A 139 18.61 3.43 -6.74
N GLU A 140 18.82 2.15 -6.39
CA GLU A 140 20.16 1.53 -6.41
C GLU A 140 20.67 1.22 -7.83
N ASN A 141 19.82 0.74 -8.74
CA ASN A 141 20.27 0.23 -10.04
C ASN A 141 20.06 1.21 -11.19
N VAL A 142 19.22 2.24 -11.02
CA VAL A 142 18.90 3.20 -12.09
C VAL A 142 19.38 4.59 -11.74
N LEU A 143 19.01 5.14 -10.57
CA LEU A 143 19.26 6.55 -10.25
C LEU A 143 20.68 6.80 -9.75
N LYS A 144 21.15 6.05 -8.76
CA LYS A 144 22.50 6.21 -8.19
C LYS A 144 23.62 6.09 -9.23
N PRO A 145 23.61 5.10 -10.15
CA PRO A 145 24.69 4.95 -11.13
C PRO A 145 24.84 6.15 -12.09
N VAL A 146 23.76 6.90 -12.31
CA VAL A 146 23.76 8.10 -13.17
C VAL A 146 23.77 9.40 -12.35
N ASN A 147 24.03 9.32 -11.04
CA ASN A 147 24.07 10.44 -10.10
C ASN A 147 22.78 11.28 -10.08
N LEU A 148 21.62 10.62 -10.27
CA LEU A 148 20.33 11.28 -10.11
C LEU A 148 19.87 11.18 -8.64
N PRO A 149 19.33 12.28 -8.08
CA PRO A 149 18.81 12.28 -6.72
C PRO A 149 17.71 11.23 -6.54
N THR A 150 17.81 10.46 -5.46
CA THR A 150 16.82 9.46 -5.08
C THR A 150 15.71 10.08 -4.22
N ARG A 151 14.55 9.42 -4.16
CA ARG A 151 13.46 9.89 -3.28
C ARG A 151 13.89 9.81 -1.81
N THR A 152 14.61 8.77 -1.44
CA THR A 152 15.15 8.61 -0.09
C THR A 152 16.05 9.78 0.31
N GLU A 153 16.99 10.17 -0.55
CA GLU A 153 17.87 11.33 -0.28
C GLU A 153 17.11 12.65 -0.20
N ILE A 154 16.09 12.85 -1.06
CA ILE A 154 15.22 14.03 -1.00
C ILE A 154 14.43 14.07 0.31
N ASP A 155 13.88 12.94 0.75
CA ASP A 155 13.11 12.85 2.00
C ASP A 155 14.00 13.10 3.23
N GLU A 156 15.23 12.61 3.22
CA GLU A 156 16.23 12.86 4.27
C GLU A 156 16.60 14.34 4.34
N MET A 157 16.96 14.94 3.19
CA MET A 157 17.26 16.37 3.11
C MET A 157 16.08 17.23 3.60
N ASN A 158 14.85 16.88 3.26
CA ASN A 158 13.65 17.58 3.74
C ASN A 158 13.48 17.48 5.27
N ARG A 159 13.79 16.32 5.87
CA ARG A 159 13.74 16.13 7.34
C ARG A 159 14.82 16.94 8.04
N GLU A 160 16.03 16.99 7.49
CA GLU A 160 17.12 17.81 8.02
C GLU A 160 16.77 19.30 7.94
N LEU A 161 16.25 19.76 6.79
CA LEU A 161 15.79 21.13 6.61
C LEU A 161 14.68 21.50 7.62
N TYR A 162 13.73 20.59 7.85
CA TYR A 162 12.69 20.80 8.86
C TYR A 162 13.27 20.91 10.26
N THR A 163 14.19 20.02 10.62
CA THR A 163 14.86 20.00 11.93
C THR A 163 15.67 21.27 12.15
N LEU A 164 16.44 21.70 11.13
CA LEU A 164 17.21 22.92 11.15
C LEU A 164 16.30 24.15 11.37
N LYS A 165 15.19 24.24 10.65
CA LYS A 165 14.20 25.32 10.82
C LYS A 165 13.62 25.33 12.24
N LYS A 166 13.36 24.16 12.82
CA LYS A 166 12.84 24.03 14.18
C LYS A 166 13.88 24.48 15.22
N THR A 167 15.13 24.06 15.08
CA THR A 167 16.24 24.46 15.96
C THR A 167 16.49 25.96 15.87
N ALA A 168 16.52 26.53 14.66
CA ALA A 168 16.65 27.98 14.47
C ALA A 168 15.54 28.75 15.19
N LYS A 169 14.28 28.31 15.05
CA LYS A 169 13.15 28.94 15.75
C LYS A 169 13.27 28.85 17.26
N ASN A 170 13.73 27.73 17.81
CA ASN A 170 13.92 27.58 19.25
C ASN A 170 15.05 28.48 19.76
N LEU A 171 16.19 28.50 19.08
CA LEU A 171 17.31 29.40 19.41
C LEU A 171 16.89 30.87 19.39
N THR A 172 16.10 31.29 18.40
CA THR A 172 15.55 32.66 18.37
C THR A 172 14.70 32.97 19.60
N ARG A 173 13.84 32.02 20.03
CA ARG A 173 13.01 32.19 21.24
C ARG A 173 13.83 32.23 22.52
N ASP A 174 14.85 31.39 22.62
CA ASP A 174 15.75 31.35 23.77
C ASP A 174 16.53 32.67 23.87
N MET A 175 17.06 33.18 22.74
CA MET A 175 17.68 34.51 22.67
C MET A 175 16.73 35.63 23.10
N ASP A 176 15.47 35.59 22.67
CA ASP A 176 14.47 36.59 23.06
C ASP A 176 14.16 36.53 24.55
N SER A 177 14.06 35.32 25.13
CA SER A 177 13.86 35.15 26.57
C SER A 177 15.05 35.65 27.39
N LEU A 178 16.27 35.31 26.97
CA LEU A 178 17.50 35.74 27.63
C LEU A 178 17.63 37.27 27.60
N LYS A 179 17.31 37.91 26.47
CA LYS A 179 17.28 39.37 26.36
C LYS A 179 16.30 39.99 27.37
N ARG A 180 15.10 39.43 27.53
CA ARG A 180 14.12 39.92 28.52
C ARG A 180 14.63 39.77 29.95
N THR A 181 15.16 38.61 30.31
CA THR A 181 15.72 38.38 31.65
C THR A 181 16.90 39.32 31.92
N MET A 182 17.76 39.58 30.94
CA MET A 182 18.83 40.57 31.08
C MET A 182 18.30 42.00 31.28
N GLN A 183 17.22 42.38 30.58
CA GLN A 183 16.57 43.68 30.77
C GLN A 183 15.98 43.82 32.17
N GLU A 184 15.25 42.80 32.65
CA GLU A 184 14.68 42.75 34.00
C GLU A 184 15.77 42.85 35.09
N PHE A 185 16.88 42.10 34.95
CA PHE A 185 18.01 42.22 35.87
C PHE A 185 18.66 43.61 35.85
N THR A 186 18.76 44.22 34.68
CA THR A 186 19.33 45.58 34.54
C THR A 186 18.44 46.61 35.24
N GLU A 187 17.11 46.50 35.09
CA GLU A 187 16.14 47.35 35.79
C GLU A 187 16.19 47.15 37.32
N LEU A 188 16.24 45.90 37.79
CA LEU A 188 16.38 45.59 39.22
C LEU A 188 17.69 46.14 39.81
N ALA A 189 18.81 45.99 39.10
CA ALA A 189 20.10 46.50 39.53
C ALA A 189 20.14 48.05 39.60
N SER A 190 19.38 48.73 38.73
CA SER A 190 19.21 50.19 38.83
C SER A 190 18.37 50.62 40.04
N GLN A 191 17.38 49.83 40.45
CA GLN A 191 16.56 50.11 41.65
C GLN A 191 17.30 49.83 42.97
N VAL A 192 18.22 48.84 43.00
CA VAL A 192 19.00 48.48 44.20
C VAL A 192 20.17 49.44 44.46
N LYS A 193 20.61 50.22 43.47
CA LYS A 193 21.64 51.27 43.66
C LYS A 193 21.11 52.52 44.39
N GLU A 194 19.80 52.64 44.59
CA GLU A 194 19.21 53.61 45.51
C GLU A 194 18.77 52.89 46.79
N PRO A 195 19.60 52.89 47.85
CA PRO A 195 19.04 53.38 49.10
C PRO A 195 20.04 54.07 50.05
N SER A 196 19.48 54.92 50.92
CA SER A 196 19.98 55.33 52.25
C SER A 196 20.83 56.59 52.41
N GLU A 197 20.40 57.74 51.88
CA GLU A 197 20.71 59.05 52.47
C GLU A 197 19.44 59.67 53.06
N GLU A 198 18.84 59.05 54.06
CA GLU A 198 17.79 59.70 54.87
C GLU A 198 17.70 59.02 56.24
N ARG A 199 18.75 59.19 57.06
CA ARG A 199 18.67 59.14 58.53
C ARG A 199 19.85 59.93 59.10
N SER A 200 19.66 61.24 59.25
CA SER A 200 20.33 62.09 60.23
C SER A 200 19.34 63.15 60.67
#